data_AF-A0A382X2K4-F1
#
_entry.id   AF-A0A382X2K4-F1
#
_cell.length_a   1.000
_cell.length_b   1.000
_cell.length_c   1.000
_cell.angle_alpha   90.00
_cell.angle_beta   90.00
_cell.angle_gamma   90.00
#
_symmetry.space_group_name_H-M   'P 1'
#
loop_
_entity.id
_entity.type
_entity.pdbx_description
1 polymer ?
#
loop_
_entity_poly.entity_id
_entity_poly.type
_entity_poly.pdbx_seq_one_letter_code
_entity_poly.pdbx_strand_id
1 'polypeptide(L)'
;FNKLNSKKHDISICVDVLEHCPLEDIDWIIEDFLSKSRKVVFVNISCSNALALLPNGQNAHITVKSPKWWERKLVELSDKYKDLSIIGSCSYLDHQNQTRSYGININDKLTNYLE
;
A
#
# COMPACT_ATOMS: atom_id res chain seq x y z
N PHE A 1 11.67 21.74 -0.72
CA PHE A 1 11.32 20.32 -0.53
C PHE A 1 10.05 20.07 0.30
N ASN A 2 9.49 21.05 1.02
CA ASN A 2 8.28 20.84 1.86
C ASN A 2 6.97 21.36 1.25
N LYS A 3 6.90 21.53 -0.07
CA LYS A 3 5.69 22.00 -0.75
C LYS A 3 5.26 20.95 -1.77
N LEU A 4 4.38 20.05 -1.35
CA LEU A 4 3.63 19.20 -2.27
C LEU A 4 2.79 20.13 -3.15
N ASN A 5 2.93 20.00 -4.47
CA ASN A 5 2.03 20.71 -5.37
C ASN A 5 0.62 20.10 -5.20
N SER A 6 -0.42 20.91 -5.40
CA SER A 6 -1.81 20.45 -5.37
C SER A 6 -2.22 19.76 -6.68
N LYS A 7 -1.28 19.55 -7.62
CA LYS A 7 -1.57 18.92 -8.90
C LYS A 7 -1.67 17.42 -8.69
N LYS A 8 -2.70 16.81 -9.26
CA LYS A 8 -2.77 15.36 -9.34
C LYS A 8 -1.67 14.80 -10.25
N HIS A 9 -1.31 13.54 -10.08
CA HIS A 9 -0.33 12.83 -10.90
C HIS A 9 -1.05 11.70 -11.65
N ASP A 10 -0.59 11.35 -12.86
CA ASP A 10 -1.20 10.22 -13.58
C ASP A 10 -1.01 8.91 -12.83
N ILE A 11 0.18 8.74 -12.26
CA ILE A 11 0.58 7.58 -11.45
C ILE A 11 1.08 8.07 -10.10
N SER A 12 0.72 7.39 -9.03
CA SER A 12 1.32 7.58 -7.70
C SER A 12 1.77 6.24 -7.13
N ILE A 13 2.94 6.22 -6.50
CA ILE A 13 3.65 5.00 -6.12
C ILE A 13 3.95 5.07 -4.62
N CYS A 14 3.63 4.01 -3.88
CA CYS A 14 3.90 3.87 -2.46
C CYS A 14 4.48 2.48 -2.20
N VAL A 15 5.75 2.40 -1.79
CA VAL A 15 6.49 1.13 -1.67
C VAL A 15 7.19 1.10 -0.32
N ASP A 16 6.88 0.10 0.51
CA ASP A 16 7.53 -0.14 1.81
C ASP A 16 7.37 1.09 2.74
N VAL A 17 6.12 1.52 2.95
CA VAL A 17 5.76 2.76 3.66
C VAL A 17 4.54 2.57 4.57
N LEU A 18 3.43 2.03 4.05
CA LEU A 18 2.14 2.01 4.78
C LEU A 18 2.18 1.18 6.08
N GLU A 19 3.01 0.14 6.12
CA GLU A 19 3.28 -0.71 7.28
C GLU A 19 4.01 0.03 8.42
N HIS A 20 4.62 1.18 8.13
CA HIS A 20 5.26 2.07 9.11
C HIS A 20 4.32 3.13 9.67
N CYS A 21 3.11 3.27 9.12
CA CYS A 21 2.14 4.25 9.58
C CYS A 21 1.31 3.70 10.76
N PRO A 22 0.93 4.52 11.76
CA PRO A 22 0.04 4.10 12.84
C PRO A 22 -1.30 3.61 12.30
N LEU A 23 -1.91 2.62 12.96
CA LEU A 23 -3.15 2.00 12.49
C LEU A 23 -4.30 3.01 12.39
N GLU A 24 -4.37 3.93 13.33
CA GLU A 24 -5.32 5.04 13.41
C GLU A 24 -5.19 6.05 12.26
N ASP A 25 -4.01 6.12 11.63
CA ASP A 25 -3.71 7.08 10.57
C ASP A 25 -3.86 6.48 9.16
N ILE A 26 -3.94 5.15 9.04
CA ILE A 26 -3.99 4.45 7.74
C ILE A 26 -5.10 5.01 6.84
N ASP A 27 -6.29 5.23 7.40
CA ASP A 27 -7.44 5.60 6.60
C ASP A 27 -7.25 6.96 5.94
N TRP A 28 -6.87 7.99 6.69
CA TRP A 28 -6.67 9.32 6.12
C TRP A 28 -5.45 9.38 5.19
N ILE A 29 -4.38 8.63 5.50
CA ILE A 29 -3.18 8.55 4.65
C ILE A 29 -3.53 7.97 3.28
N ILE A 30 -4.24 6.83 3.25
CA ILE A 30 -4.65 6.20 2.00
C ILE A 30 -5.60 7.14 1.25
N GLU A 31 -6.59 7.73 1.90
CA GLU A 31 -7.51 8.65 1.24
C GLU A 31 -6.81 9.86 0.60
N ASP A 32 -5.89 10.46 1.34
CA ASP A 32 -5.09 11.61 0.90
C ASP A 32 -4.15 11.22 -0.25
N PHE A 33 -3.59 9.99 -0.21
CA PHE A 33 -2.78 9.41 -1.27
C PHE A 33 -3.60 9.18 -2.55
N LEU A 34 -4.74 8.48 -2.47
CA LEU A 34 -5.62 8.23 -3.61
C LEU A 34 -6.12 9.54 -4.25
N SER A 35 -6.39 10.57 -3.43
CA SER A 35 -6.86 11.87 -3.92
C SER A 35 -5.89 12.57 -4.89
N LYS A 36 -4.58 12.24 -4.79
CA LYS A 36 -3.50 12.84 -5.58
C LYS A 36 -3.26 12.13 -6.90
N SER A 37 -3.98 11.05 -7.20
CA SER A 37 -3.81 10.25 -8.41
C SER A 37 -4.93 10.48 -9.42
N ARG A 38 -4.62 10.37 -10.72
CA ARG A 38 -5.59 10.47 -11.82
C ARG A 38 -5.94 9.13 -12.46
N LYS A 39 -4.96 8.24 -12.65
CA LYS A 39 -5.15 7.00 -13.43
C LYS A 39 -4.78 5.77 -12.63
N VAL A 40 -3.57 5.72 -12.08
CA VAL A 40 -3.04 4.52 -11.44
C VAL A 40 -2.41 4.85 -10.09
N VAL A 41 -2.68 3.99 -9.12
CA VAL A 41 -1.93 3.89 -7.87
C VAL A 41 -1.21 2.55 -7.86
N PHE A 42 0.08 2.58 -7.56
CA PHE A 42 0.87 1.40 -7.28
C PHE A 42 1.20 1.32 -5.79
N VAL A 43 0.92 0.18 -5.17
CA VAL A 43 1.28 -0.08 -3.76
C VAL A 43 2.13 -1.34 -3.62
N ASN A 44 3.16 -1.28 -2.80
CA ASN A 44 3.86 -2.47 -2.32
C ASN A 44 3.99 -2.42 -0.80
N ILE A 45 3.43 -3.42 -0.11
CA ILE A 45 3.30 -3.41 1.35
C ILE A 45 3.85 -4.71 1.95
N SER A 46 4.73 -4.60 2.92
CA SER A 46 5.18 -5.72 3.73
C SER A 46 4.16 -6.06 4.83
N CYS A 47 3.68 -7.29 4.81
CA CYS A 47 2.74 -7.85 5.79
C CYS A 47 3.45 -8.76 6.82
N SER A 48 4.77 -8.60 6.98
CA SER A 48 5.56 -9.24 8.03
C SER A 48 6.38 -8.20 8.79
N ASN A 49 6.89 -8.57 9.96
CA ASN A 49 7.80 -7.72 10.73
C ASN A 49 9.00 -7.30 9.88
N ALA A 50 9.46 -6.06 10.07
CA ALA A 50 10.71 -5.59 9.49
C ALA A 50 11.88 -6.39 10.06
N LEU A 51 12.94 -6.53 9.26
CA LEU A 51 14.24 -6.93 9.79
C LEU A 51 14.86 -5.83 10.67
N ALA A 52 14.51 -4.57 10.40
CA ALA A 52 15.02 -3.42 11.13
C ALA A 52 14.26 -3.17 12.44
N LEU A 53 15.01 -2.84 13.49
CA LEU A 53 14.50 -2.32 14.75
C LEU A 53 14.87 -0.84 14.87
N LEU A 54 13.98 -0.06 15.50
CA LEU A 54 14.24 1.32 15.87
C LEU A 54 15.25 1.38 17.05
N PRO A 55 15.87 2.55 17.33
CA PRO A 55 16.82 2.68 18.44
C PRO A 55 16.26 2.31 19.82
N ASN A 56 14.93 2.36 19.99
CA ASN A 56 14.23 1.96 21.20
C ASN A 56 13.89 0.44 21.25
N GLY A 57 14.34 -0.35 20.27
CA GLY A 57 14.12 -1.78 20.17
C GLY A 57 12.78 -2.22 19.57
N GLN A 58 11.88 -1.28 19.23
CA GLN A 58 10.61 -1.61 18.58
C GLN A 58 10.82 -1.96 17.11
N ASN A 59 9.94 -2.80 16.55
CA ASN A 59 9.98 -3.11 15.12
C ASN A 59 9.64 -1.88 14.27
N ALA A 60 10.32 -1.70 13.14
CA ALA A 60 10.04 -0.57 12.25
C ALA A 60 8.65 -0.67 11.59
N HIS A 61 8.12 -1.88 11.37
CA HIS A 61 6.74 -2.07 10.91
C HIS A 61 5.81 -2.08 12.13
N ILE A 62 5.03 -1.02 12.29
CA ILE A 62 4.11 -0.85 13.42
C ILE A 62 2.68 -1.28 13.08
N THR A 63 2.33 -1.33 11.79
CA THR A 63 1.03 -1.81 11.29
C THR A 63 1.25 -3.04 10.41
N VAL A 64 1.42 -4.20 11.06
CA VAL A 64 1.53 -5.49 10.36
C VAL A 64 0.14 -6.12 10.25
N LYS A 65 -0.46 -6.06 9.06
CA LYS A 65 -1.77 -6.63 8.73
C LYS A 65 -1.65 -7.60 7.56
N SER A 66 -2.62 -8.51 7.42
CA SER A 66 -2.59 -9.49 6.33
C SER A 66 -2.84 -8.82 4.97
N PRO A 67 -2.40 -9.43 3.86
CA PRO A 67 -2.67 -8.92 2.52
C PRO A 67 -4.15 -8.64 2.26
N LYS A 68 -5.04 -9.54 2.72
CA LYS A 68 -6.49 -9.39 2.57
C LYS A 68 -7.06 -8.21 3.37
N TRP A 69 -6.43 -7.84 4.48
CA TRP A 69 -6.82 -6.64 5.24
C TRP A 69 -6.49 -5.38 4.44
N TRP A 70 -5.28 -5.28 3.87
CA TRP A 70 -4.88 -4.16 3.02
C TRP A 70 -5.74 -4.04 1.77
N GLU A 71 -6.00 -5.14 1.07
CA GLU A 71 -6.90 -5.15 -0.09
C GLU A 71 -8.28 -4.62 0.27
N ARG A 72 -8.89 -5.12 1.36
CA ARG A 72 -10.20 -4.65 1.81
C ARG A 72 -10.19 -3.15 2.13
N LYS A 73 -9.14 -2.66 2.78
CA LYS A 73 -8.99 -1.26 3.14
C LYS A 73 -8.85 -0.38 1.90
N LEU A 74 -8.06 -0.80 0.92
CA LEU A 74 -7.92 -0.10 -0.36
C LEU A 74 -9.25 -0.08 -1.13
N VAL A 75 -9.97 -1.21 -1.19
CA VAL A 75 -11.30 -1.28 -1.82
C VAL A 75 -12.26 -0.29 -1.17
N GLU A 76 -12.39 -0.34 0.17
CA GLU A 76 -13.28 0.54 0.95
C GLU A 76 -13.02 2.03 0.64
N LEU A 77 -11.76 2.46 0.68
CA LEU A 77 -11.39 3.86 0.51
C LEU A 77 -11.38 4.30 -0.96
N SER A 78 -11.31 3.36 -1.89
CA SER A 78 -11.36 3.62 -3.33
C SER A 78 -12.76 3.83 -3.89
N ASP A 79 -13.83 3.59 -3.13
CA ASP A 79 -15.22 3.66 -3.63
C ASP A 79 -15.59 5.05 -4.20
N LYS A 80 -14.98 6.10 -3.67
CA LYS A 80 -15.12 7.49 -4.15
C LYS A 80 -14.24 7.85 -5.36
N TYR A 81 -13.38 6.93 -5.81
CA TYR A 81 -12.41 7.10 -6.90
C TYR A 81 -12.60 6.01 -7.97
N LYS A 82 -13.81 5.88 -8.52
CA LYS A 82 -14.21 4.75 -9.40
C LYS A 82 -13.37 4.58 -10.66
N ASP A 83 -12.79 5.66 -11.17
CA ASP A 83 -11.94 5.65 -12.37
C ASP A 83 -10.46 5.39 -12.06
N LEU A 84 -10.09 5.23 -10.78
CA LEU A 84 -8.73 4.99 -10.35
C LEU A 84 -8.44 3.49 -10.32
N SER A 85 -7.38 3.08 -11.01
CA SER A 85 -6.84 1.73 -10.91
C SER A 85 -5.86 1.65 -9.74
N ILE A 86 -5.99 0.64 -8.89
CA ILE A 86 -5.04 0.36 -7.81
C ILE A 86 -4.47 -1.02 -8.05
N ILE A 87 -3.18 -1.07 -8.35
CA ILE A 87 -2.45 -2.31 -8.59
C ILE A 87 -1.26 -2.41 -7.64
N GLY A 88 -0.77 -3.62 -7.41
CA GLY A 88 0.43 -3.79 -6.60
C GLY A 88 0.55 -5.15 -5.95
N SER A 89 1.30 -5.20 -4.85
CA SER A 89 1.56 -6.43 -4.13
C SER A 89 1.65 -6.23 -2.62
N CYS A 90 1.30 -7.28 -1.90
CA CYS A 90 1.62 -7.44 -0.50
C CYS A 90 2.57 -8.63 -0.35
N SER A 91 3.70 -8.47 0.33
CA SER A 91 4.58 -9.58 0.68
C SER A 91 4.26 -10.09 2.08
N TYR A 92 4.32 -11.40 2.31
CA TYR A 92 4.08 -11.99 3.64
C TYR A 92 4.86 -13.30 3.81
N LEU A 93 5.06 -13.72 5.05
CA LEU A 93 5.64 -15.04 5.37
C LEU A 93 4.53 -16.07 5.52
N ASP A 94 4.65 -17.20 4.83
CA ASP A 94 3.76 -18.34 5.03
C ASP A 94 4.13 -19.17 6.28
N HIS A 95 3.37 -20.24 6.55
CA HIS A 95 3.59 -21.13 7.69
C HIS A 95 4.96 -21.85 7.65
N GLN A 96 5.66 -21.82 6.52
CA GLN A 96 6.99 -22.38 6.33
C GLN A 96 8.08 -21.30 6.34
N ASN A 97 7.76 -20.07 6.77
CA ASN A 97 8.63 -18.89 6.73
C ASN A 97 9.17 -18.56 5.33
N GLN A 98 8.44 -18.93 4.27
CA GLN A 98 8.78 -18.54 2.92
C GLN A 98 8.05 -17.25 2.55
N THR A 99 8.77 -16.32 1.91
CA THR A 99 8.17 -15.11 1.37
C THR A 99 7.22 -15.46 0.23
N ARG A 100 5.97 -15.03 0.37
CA ARG A 100 4.92 -15.10 -0.65
C ARG A 100 4.51 -13.69 -1.04
N SER A 101 3.91 -13.59 -2.22
CA SER A 101 3.33 -12.35 -2.73
C SER A 101 1.83 -12.54 -2.97
N TYR A 102 1.05 -11.53 -2.62
CA TYR A 102 -0.38 -11.41 -2.86
C TYR A 102 -0.60 -10.20 -3.76
N GLY A 103 -1.25 -10.38 -4.91
CA GLY A 103 -1.52 -9.28 -5.84
C GLY A 103 -2.71 -8.42 -5.41
N ILE A 104 -2.53 -7.11 -5.37
CA ILE A 104 -3.61 -6.12 -5.25
C ILE A 104 -4.06 -5.75 -6.65
N ASN A 105 -5.35 -5.91 -6.95
CA ASN A 105 -5.91 -5.72 -8.29
C ASN A 105 -7.31 -5.09 -8.20
N ILE A 106 -7.40 -3.76 -8.20
CA ILE A 106 -8.64 -2.99 -8.16
C ILE A 106 -8.74 -2.19 -9.46
N ASN A 107 -9.79 -2.45 -10.24
CA ASN A 107 -10.05 -1.87 -11.57
C ASN A 107 -8.99 -2.16 -12.67
N ASP A 108 -7.85 -2.75 -12.32
CA ASP A 108 -6.80 -3.20 -13.25
C ASP A 108 -5.96 -4.32 -12.61
N LYS A 109 -5.05 -4.93 -13.37
CA LYS A 109 -4.17 -6.01 -12.93
C LYS A 109 -2.74 -5.79 -13.40
N LEU A 110 -1.77 -6.04 -12.52
CA LEU A 110 -0.34 -5.91 -12.88
C LEU A 110 0.05 -6.81 -14.06
N THR A 111 -0.59 -7.97 -14.20
CA THR A 111 -0.36 -8.91 -15.31
C THR A 111 -0.68 -8.35 -16.69
N ASN A 112 -1.44 -7.26 -16.78
CA ASN A 112 -1.71 -6.58 -18.05
C ASN A 112 -0.46 -5.85 -18.60
N TYR A 113 0.59 -5.72 -17.79
CA TYR A 113 1.83 -5.00 -18.10
C TYR A 113 3.07 -5.91 -18.14
N LEU A 114 2.89 -7.22 -18.00
CA LEU A 114 3.97 -8.20 -18.12
C LEU A 114 3.96 -8.73 -19.55
N GLU A 115 5.03 -8.46 -20.30
CA GLU A 115 5.30 -9.04 -21.63
C GLU A 115 5.90 -10.45 -21.52
#